data_AF-A0A0N4THT6-F1
#
_entry.id   AF-A0A0N4THT6-F1
#
_cell.length_a   1.000
_cell.length_b   1.000
_cell.length_c   1.000
_cell.angle_alpha   90.00
_cell.angle_beta   90.00
_cell.angle_gamma   90.00
#
_symmetry.space_group_name_H-M   'P 1'
#
loop_
_entity.id
_entity.type
_entity.pdbx_description
1 polymer ?
#
loop_
_entity_poly.entity_id
_entity_poly.type
_entity_poly.pdbx_seq_one_letter_code
_entity_poly.pdbx_strand_id
1 'polypeptide(L)'
;MDIFFFPFYMHLLFAEKVNFIRLFLNYYNIHNNELGYDGGPFFSPDGSKIVFRASRPNTTEGIQTYKDLLSYNLVSPLEMELYTINVDGSGLKKVTSLGGSNWAPFYMPDNRHIIFSSNFNETGGHFGAFNLYMIDEAGGDVERVKIFALLIVCCITKKRKDISENSCQNIC
;
A
#
# COMPACT_ATOMS: atom_id res chain seq x y z
N MET A 1 -22.65 -3.87 4.33
CA MET A 1 -22.53 -3.04 3.10
C MET A 1 -21.97 -1.71 3.56
N ASP A 2 -20.64 -1.62 3.63
CA ASP A 2 -19.99 -0.45 4.22
C ASP A 2 -19.57 0.50 3.09
N ILE A 3 -20.39 1.52 2.89
CA ILE A 3 -20.10 2.67 2.04
C ILE A 3 -19.16 3.57 2.84
N PHE A 4 -17.87 3.54 2.55
CA PHE A 4 -16.89 4.41 3.21
C PHE A 4 -17.02 5.84 2.68
N PHE A 5 -17.63 6.71 3.50
CA PHE A 5 -17.53 8.16 3.37
C PHE A 5 -16.14 8.60 3.87
N PHE A 6 -15.25 9.04 2.97
CA PHE A 6 -14.00 9.69 3.36
C PHE A 6 -14.21 11.21 3.42
N PRO A 7 -14.19 11.85 4.60
CA PRO A 7 -14.18 13.31 4.67
C PRO A 7 -12.83 13.84 4.20
N PHE A 8 -12.88 14.76 3.24
CA PHE A 8 -11.80 15.68 2.90
C PHE A 8 -11.24 16.31 4.18
N TYR A 9 -10.00 16.03 4.58
CA TYR A 9 -9.10 16.96 5.29
C TYR A 9 -7.78 16.25 5.62
N MET A 10 -6.74 16.49 4.80
CA MET A 10 -5.36 16.50 5.30
C MET A 10 -4.55 17.44 4.42
N HIS A 11 -4.20 18.59 4.98
CA HIS A 11 -3.54 19.69 4.31
C HIS A 11 -2.04 19.73 4.69
N LEU A 12 -1.21 20.01 3.68
CA LEU A 12 0.15 20.58 3.75
C LEU A 12 1.30 19.73 4.34
N LEU A 13 2.06 19.07 3.46
CA LEU A 13 3.53 19.17 3.43
C LEU A 13 4.04 19.03 1.97
N PHE A 14 4.81 20.04 1.54
CA PHE A 14 5.60 20.18 0.28
C PHE A 14 4.88 20.53 -1.04
N ALA A 15 4.83 21.84 -1.29
CA ALA A 15 4.17 22.52 -2.40
C ALA A 15 4.84 22.38 -3.80
N GLU A 16 5.88 21.58 -3.98
CA GLU A 16 6.45 21.28 -5.31
C GLU A 16 6.17 19.84 -5.80
N LYS A 17 5.68 18.96 -4.93
CA LYS A 17 5.18 17.61 -5.29
C LYS A 17 3.65 17.58 -5.53
N VAL A 18 3.05 18.74 -5.78
CA VAL A 18 1.58 18.94 -5.78
C VAL A 18 0.90 18.33 -7.00
N ASN A 19 1.59 18.21 -8.14
CA ASN A 19 1.03 17.48 -9.28
C ASN A 19 1.01 15.96 -9.03
N PHE A 20 1.88 15.43 -8.17
CA PHE A 20 1.99 13.99 -7.92
C PHE A 20 0.94 13.48 -6.92
N ILE A 21 0.55 14.29 -5.92
CA ILE A 21 -0.51 13.92 -4.95
C ILE A 21 -1.90 13.98 -5.58
N ARG A 22 -2.10 14.80 -6.62
CA ARG A 22 -3.34 14.81 -7.42
C ARG A 22 -3.54 13.50 -8.22
N LEU A 23 -2.51 12.67 -8.37
CA LEU A 23 -2.56 11.40 -9.12
C LEU A 23 -3.10 10.22 -8.30
N PHE A 24 -3.02 10.27 -6.96
CA PHE A 24 -3.47 9.17 -6.08
C PHE A 24 -4.86 9.39 -5.47
N LEU A 25 -5.48 10.54 -5.74
CA LEU A 25 -6.85 10.86 -5.34
C LEU A 25 -7.82 10.85 -6.53
N ASN A 26 -7.31 10.75 -7.76
CA ASN A 26 -8.14 10.73 -8.95
C ASN A 26 -8.48 9.30 -9.35
N TYR A 27 -9.75 9.13 -9.68
CA TYR A 27 -10.42 7.92 -10.19
C TYR A 27 -9.82 7.31 -11.48
N TYR A 28 -8.81 7.95 -12.04
CA TYR A 28 -8.12 7.57 -13.26
C TYR A 28 -6.63 7.42 -12.96
N ASN A 29 -6.14 6.22 -13.29
CA ASN A 29 -4.80 5.67 -13.05
C ASN A 29 -3.62 6.58 -13.40
N ILE A 30 -2.48 6.30 -12.75
CA ILE A 30 -1.24 7.09 -12.80
C ILE A 30 -0.40 6.81 -14.07
N HIS A 31 -0.69 5.78 -14.86
CA HIS A 31 0.21 5.44 -15.98
C HIS A 31 -0.42 5.00 -17.31
N ASN A 32 -1.58 4.31 -17.36
CA ASN A 32 -1.99 3.64 -18.62
C ASN A 32 -3.48 3.65 -18.97
N ASN A 33 -4.32 4.51 -18.36
CA ASN A 33 -5.76 4.52 -18.60
C ASN A 33 -6.45 3.15 -18.34
N GLU A 34 -5.81 2.29 -17.55
CA GLU A 34 -6.34 1.01 -17.11
C GLU A 34 -7.48 1.24 -16.12
N LEU A 35 -8.39 0.28 -15.99
CA LEU A 35 -9.47 0.37 -15.02
C LEU A 35 -8.97 -0.09 -13.65
N GLY A 36 -9.16 0.74 -12.62
CA GLY A 36 -8.77 0.36 -11.26
C GLY A 36 -8.55 1.52 -10.31
N TYR A 37 -8.42 1.18 -9.03
CA TYR A 37 -8.10 2.13 -7.96
C TYR A 37 -6.64 1.98 -7.56
N ASP A 38 -5.95 3.12 -7.37
CA ASP A 38 -4.62 3.21 -6.79
C ASP A 38 -4.69 4.00 -5.48
N GLY A 39 -4.03 3.52 -4.43
CA GLY A 39 -4.06 4.21 -3.15
C GLY A 39 -2.93 3.86 -2.19
N GLY A 40 -2.82 4.68 -1.15
CA GLY A 40 -1.86 4.50 -0.05
C GLY A 40 -0.38 4.39 -0.51
N PRO A 41 0.14 5.32 -1.34
CA PRO A 41 1.52 5.24 -1.78
C PRO A 41 2.53 5.58 -0.68
N PHE A 42 3.67 4.92 -0.72
CA PHE A 42 4.86 5.22 0.09
C PHE A 42 6.12 5.15 -0.77
N PHE A 43 7.07 6.07 -0.54
CA PHE A 43 8.38 6.05 -1.18
C PHE A 43 9.28 4.96 -0.59
N SER A 44 10.15 4.38 -1.41
CA SER A 44 11.30 3.60 -0.95
C SER A 44 12.26 4.47 -0.13
N PRO A 45 13.04 3.89 0.81
CA PRO A 45 13.98 4.64 1.64
C PRO A 45 14.98 5.49 0.88
N ASP A 46 15.46 5.02 -0.28
CA ASP A 46 16.36 5.70 -1.22
C ASP A 46 15.63 6.71 -2.13
N GLY A 47 14.30 6.73 -2.11
CA GLY A 47 13.47 7.61 -2.92
C GLY A 47 13.42 7.29 -4.41
N SER A 48 13.91 6.13 -4.85
CA SER A 48 13.91 5.73 -6.26
C SER A 48 12.57 5.14 -6.73
N LYS A 49 11.77 4.60 -5.81
CA LYS A 49 10.52 3.90 -6.11
C LYS A 49 9.37 4.29 -5.19
N ILE A 50 8.17 3.90 -5.62
CA ILE A 50 6.92 4.04 -4.88
C ILE A 50 6.25 2.67 -4.81
N VAL A 51 5.86 2.26 -3.61
CA VAL A 51 4.96 1.13 -3.39
C VAL A 51 3.57 1.65 -3.10
N PHE A 52 2.55 1.02 -3.65
CA PHE A 52 1.16 1.36 -3.44
C PHE A 52 0.28 0.12 -3.52
N ARG A 53 -0.95 0.21 -3.01
CA ARG A 53 -1.95 -0.84 -3.21
C ARG A 53 -2.84 -0.46 -4.38
N ALA A 54 -3.27 -1.45 -5.14
CA ALA A 54 -4.13 -1.22 -6.27
C ALA A 54 -5.09 -2.38 -6.54
N SER A 55 -6.30 -2.03 -7.00
CA SER A 55 -7.25 -2.98 -7.58
C SER A 55 -7.22 -2.86 -9.09
N ARG A 56 -7.30 -4.00 -9.78
CA ARG A 56 -7.33 -4.09 -11.25
C ARG A 56 -8.41 -5.12 -11.65
N PRO A 57 -9.70 -4.72 -11.69
CA PRO A 57 -10.77 -5.62 -12.11
C PRO A 57 -10.56 -6.05 -13.57
N ASN A 58 -10.55 -7.36 -13.81
CA ASN A 58 -10.31 -7.97 -15.12
C ASN A 58 -11.45 -8.89 -15.59
N THR A 59 -12.44 -9.15 -14.74
CA THR A 59 -13.65 -9.92 -15.08
C THR A 59 -14.74 -8.98 -15.56
N THR A 60 -15.62 -9.45 -16.47
CA THR A 60 -16.75 -8.67 -16.98
C THR A 60 -17.64 -8.15 -15.85
N GLU A 61 -17.93 -9.00 -14.86
CA GLU A 61 -18.71 -8.63 -13.67
C GLU A 61 -17.97 -7.60 -12.81
N GLY A 62 -16.69 -7.82 -12.48
CA GLY A 62 -15.92 -6.89 -11.66
C GLY A 62 -15.73 -5.53 -12.33
N ILE A 63 -15.58 -5.50 -13.65
CA ILE A 63 -15.53 -4.26 -14.45
C ILE A 63 -16.87 -3.53 -14.40
N GLN A 64 -17.99 -4.24 -14.56
CA GLN A 64 -19.32 -3.65 -14.50
C GLN A 64 -19.61 -3.09 -13.10
N THR A 65 -19.39 -3.88 -12.05
CA THR A 65 -19.55 -3.43 -10.66
C THR A 65 -18.68 -2.21 -10.35
N TYR A 66 -17.42 -2.21 -10.82
CA TYR A 66 -16.54 -1.06 -10.65
C TYR A 66 -17.14 0.19 -11.32
N LYS A 67 -17.56 0.10 -12.58
CA LYS A 67 -18.19 1.22 -13.31
C LYS A 67 -19.50 1.70 -12.67
N ASP A 68 -20.32 0.79 -12.16
CA ASP A 68 -21.56 1.13 -11.48
C ASP A 68 -21.27 1.92 -10.20
N LEU A 69 -20.35 1.43 -9.37
CA LEU A 69 -19.90 2.16 -8.18
C LEU A 69 -19.30 3.52 -8.56
N LEU A 70 -18.52 3.57 -9.66
CA LEU A 70 -17.95 4.82 -10.16
C LEU A 70 -19.03 5.84 -10.51
N SER A 71 -20.18 5.42 -11.06
CA SER A 71 -21.29 6.33 -11.38
C SER A 71 -21.90 7.01 -10.15
N TYR A 72 -21.73 6.40 -8.96
CA TYR A 72 -22.11 6.96 -7.67
C TYR A 72 -20.95 7.63 -6.93
N ASN A 73 -19.78 7.83 -7.57
CA ASN A 73 -18.53 8.28 -6.95
C ASN A 73 -18.07 7.37 -5.78
N LEU A 74 -18.34 6.06 -5.85
CA LEU A 74 -17.93 5.06 -4.86
C LEU A 74 -16.87 4.10 -5.41
N VAL A 75 -15.97 3.64 -4.55
CA VAL A 75 -15.05 2.53 -4.86
C VAL A 75 -15.16 1.47 -3.78
N SER A 76 -15.21 0.21 -4.18
CA SER A 76 -15.18 -0.93 -3.27
C SER A 76 -14.06 -1.88 -3.69
N PRO A 77 -12.80 -1.53 -3.40
CA PRO A 77 -11.68 -2.40 -3.74
C PRO A 77 -11.58 -3.53 -2.72
N LEU A 78 -12.35 -4.60 -2.95
CA LEU A 78 -12.34 -5.81 -2.11
C LEU A 78 -11.01 -6.55 -2.21
N GLU A 79 -10.48 -6.62 -3.43
CA GLU A 79 -9.20 -7.25 -3.75
C GLU A 79 -8.19 -6.17 -4.15
N MET A 80 -7.14 -6.06 -3.35
CA MET A 80 -6.05 -5.12 -3.60
C MET A 80 -4.73 -5.85 -3.51
N GLU A 81 -3.89 -5.63 -4.51
CA GLU A 81 -2.55 -6.17 -4.57
C GLU A 81 -1.54 -5.03 -4.44
N LEU A 82 -0.32 -5.37 -4.07
CA LEU A 82 0.76 -4.41 -3.98
C LEU A 82 1.42 -4.24 -5.34
N TYR A 83 1.73 -3.00 -5.67
CA TYR A 83 2.44 -2.61 -6.88
C TYR A 83 3.61 -1.72 -6.51
N THR A 84 4.65 -1.78 -7.35
CA THR A 84 5.79 -0.88 -7.29
C THR A 84 5.97 -0.20 -8.63
N ILE A 85 6.52 1.01 -8.60
CA ILE A 85 6.80 1.83 -9.77
C ILE A 85 8.01 2.70 -9.47
N ASN A 86 8.79 3.04 -10.49
CA ASN A 86 9.87 4.01 -10.34
C ASN A 86 9.27 5.42 -10.14
N VAL A 87 10.00 6.31 -9.47
CA VAL A 87 9.53 7.70 -9.24
C VAL A 87 9.37 8.50 -10.53
N ASP A 88 10.05 8.10 -11.61
CA ASP A 88 9.85 8.67 -12.95
C ASP A 88 8.60 8.14 -13.68
N GLY A 89 7.84 7.22 -13.05
CA GLY A 89 6.66 6.56 -13.60
C GLY A 89 6.94 5.26 -14.34
N SER A 90 8.19 4.96 -14.70
CA SER A 90 8.53 3.73 -15.41
C SER A 90 8.48 2.49 -14.52
N GLY A 91 8.54 1.30 -15.13
CA GLY A 91 8.79 0.06 -14.39
C GLY A 91 7.65 -0.41 -13.48
N LEU A 92 6.39 -0.08 -13.81
CA LEU A 92 5.23 -0.57 -13.08
C LEU A 92 5.26 -2.10 -12.96
N LYS A 93 5.11 -2.60 -11.74
CA LYS A 93 5.20 -4.02 -11.42
C LYS A 93 4.21 -4.41 -10.35
N LYS A 94 3.48 -5.51 -10.59
CA LYS A 94 2.68 -6.20 -9.56
C LYS A 94 3.60 -7.05 -8.68
N VAL A 95 3.52 -6.86 -7.36
CA VAL A 95 4.39 -7.52 -6.37
C VAL A 95 3.70 -8.72 -5.71
N THR A 96 2.42 -8.60 -5.39
CA THR A 96 1.64 -9.68 -4.76
C THR A 96 0.56 -10.21 -5.69
N SER A 97 0.12 -11.46 -5.51
CA SER A 97 -1.08 -12.05 -6.13
C SER A 97 -1.76 -12.98 -5.13
N LEU A 98 -2.07 -12.43 -3.96
CA LEU A 98 -2.54 -13.19 -2.80
C LEU A 98 -4.07 -13.26 -2.73
N GLY A 99 -4.77 -12.39 -3.45
CA GLY A 99 -6.17 -12.13 -3.25
C GLY A 99 -6.42 -11.38 -1.93
N GLY A 100 -7.71 -11.13 -1.66
CA GLY A 100 -8.13 -10.42 -0.46
C GLY A 100 -7.54 -9.01 -0.35
N SER A 101 -7.36 -8.58 0.89
CA SER A 101 -7.04 -7.20 1.23
C SER A 101 -5.58 -7.07 1.65
N ASN A 102 -4.74 -6.51 0.79
CA ASN A 102 -3.34 -6.19 1.10
C ASN A 102 -3.16 -4.67 1.30
N TRP A 103 -2.93 -4.26 2.54
CA TRP A 103 -3.02 -2.87 3.01
C TRP A 103 -1.72 -2.33 3.56
N ALA A 104 -1.59 -0.99 3.51
CA ALA A 104 -0.53 -0.21 4.12
C ALA A 104 0.88 -0.75 3.82
N PRO A 105 1.25 -0.88 2.53
CA PRO A 105 2.58 -1.33 2.18
C PRO A 105 3.63 -0.29 2.58
N PHE A 106 4.77 -0.76 3.07
CA PHE A 106 5.90 0.08 3.42
C PHE A 106 7.22 -0.64 3.15
N TYR A 107 8.18 0.05 2.52
CA TYR A 107 9.50 -0.51 2.29
C TYR A 107 10.30 -0.61 3.60
N MET A 108 11.00 -1.73 3.76
CA MET A 108 12.03 -1.89 4.78
C MET A 108 13.25 -1.03 4.46
N PRO A 109 14.09 -0.68 5.47
CA PRO A 109 15.27 0.16 5.27
C PRO A 109 16.28 -0.36 4.24
N ASP A 110 16.22 -1.64 3.89
CA ASP A 110 17.07 -2.28 2.90
C ASP A 110 16.69 -2.00 1.44
N ASN A 111 15.62 -1.23 1.18
CA ASN A 111 15.07 -0.94 -0.15
C ASN A 111 14.67 -2.18 -0.96
N ARG A 112 14.53 -3.34 -0.33
CA ARG A 112 14.25 -4.61 -1.00
C ARG A 112 12.97 -5.25 -0.50
N HIS A 113 12.77 -5.28 0.82
CA HIS A 113 11.60 -5.92 1.39
C HIS A 113 10.47 -4.92 1.60
N ILE A 114 9.24 -5.39 1.48
CA ILE A 114 8.02 -4.61 1.70
C ILE A 114 7.25 -5.31 2.81
N ILE A 115 6.94 -4.58 3.88
CA ILE A 115 6.01 -5.02 4.91
C ILE A 115 4.60 -4.52 4.56
N PHE A 116 3.59 -5.32 4.85
CA PHE A 116 2.19 -4.98 4.63
C PHE A 116 1.27 -5.77 5.57
N SER A 117 0.04 -5.30 5.70
CA SER A 117 -1.01 -5.97 6.44
C SER A 117 -1.91 -6.76 5.48
N SER A 118 -2.17 -8.03 5.75
CA SER A 118 -3.02 -8.85 4.88
C SER A 118 -3.90 -9.86 5.63
N ASN A 119 -5.02 -10.21 5.02
CA ASN A 119 -5.92 -11.27 5.44
C ASN A 119 -5.85 -12.53 4.53
N PHE A 120 -4.84 -12.64 3.64
CA PHE A 120 -4.83 -13.68 2.59
C PHE A 120 -4.86 -15.13 3.10
N ASN A 121 -4.38 -15.39 4.32
CA ASN A 121 -4.28 -16.75 4.88
C ASN A 121 -5.23 -16.99 6.07
N GLU A 122 -6.26 -16.15 6.20
CA GLU A 122 -7.18 -16.24 7.33
C GLU A 122 -8.49 -16.89 6.89
N THR A 123 -8.72 -18.10 7.40
CA THR A 123 -9.95 -18.87 7.19
C THR A 123 -10.96 -18.48 8.25
N GLY A 124 -12.11 -17.92 7.84
CA GLY A 124 -13.21 -17.64 8.76
C GLY A 124 -14.07 -16.43 8.43
N GLY A 125 -13.74 -15.62 7.42
CA GLY A 125 -14.58 -14.50 7.00
C GLY A 125 -14.75 -13.40 8.05
N HIS A 126 -13.94 -13.42 9.12
CA HIS A 126 -13.97 -12.41 10.16
C HIS A 126 -13.24 -11.15 9.69
N PHE A 127 -13.97 -10.04 9.57
CA PHE A 127 -13.40 -8.69 9.48
C PHE A 127 -12.55 -8.44 10.74
N GLY A 128 -11.25 -8.75 10.70
CA GLY A 128 -10.35 -8.56 11.84
C GLY A 128 -9.10 -9.42 11.87
N ALA A 129 -9.05 -10.50 11.10
CA ALA A 129 -7.86 -11.34 11.02
C ALA A 129 -6.87 -10.76 10.00
N PHE A 130 -6.20 -9.67 10.37
CA PHE A 130 -5.07 -9.14 9.61
C PHE A 130 -3.78 -9.51 10.31
N ASN A 131 -2.81 -9.96 9.54
CA ASN A 131 -1.45 -10.18 10.01
C ASN A 131 -0.47 -9.32 9.22
N LEU A 132 0.67 -9.08 9.84
CA LEU A 132 1.80 -8.47 9.13
C LEU A 132 2.54 -9.53 8.34
N TYR A 133 2.81 -9.19 7.10
CA TYR A 133 3.59 -10.00 6.18
C TYR A 133 4.70 -9.16 5.58
N MET A 134 5.76 -9.85 5.16
CA MET A 134 6.87 -9.28 4.43
C MET A 134 7.04 -10.04 3.13
N ILE A 135 7.38 -9.32 2.06
CA ILE A 135 7.66 -9.87 0.74
C ILE A 135 8.89 -9.18 0.16
N ASP A 136 9.65 -9.90 -0.67
CA ASP A 136 10.65 -9.28 -1.53
C ASP A 136 9.96 -8.44 -2.61
N GLU A 137 10.47 -7.25 -2.94
CA GLU A 137 9.99 -6.45 -4.07
C GLU A 137 10.06 -7.22 -5.40
N ALA A 138 10.97 -8.18 -5.52
CA ALA A 138 11.02 -9.13 -6.62
C ALA A 138 9.69 -9.90 -6.79
N GLY A 139 8.85 -9.97 -5.75
CA GLY A 139 7.69 -10.84 -5.64
C GLY A 139 8.10 -12.21 -5.10
N GLY A 140 7.15 -13.14 -5.07
CA GLY A 140 7.36 -14.50 -4.58
C GLY A 140 6.62 -14.79 -3.29
N ASP A 141 7.18 -15.69 -2.49
CA ASP A 141 6.55 -16.15 -1.25
C ASP A 141 6.54 -15.04 -0.18
N VAL A 142 5.47 -15.04 0.61
CA VAL A 142 5.25 -14.08 1.68
C VAL A 142 5.57 -14.72 3.04
N GLU A 143 6.26 -13.97 3.88
CA GLU A 143 6.61 -14.39 5.23
C GLU A 143 5.72 -13.68 6.26
N ARG A 144 5.10 -14.42 7.18
CA ARG A 144 4.35 -13.82 8.30
C ARG A 144 5.32 -13.27 9.34
N VAL A 145 5.25 -11.97 9.59
CA VAL A 145 6.05 -11.31 10.62
C VAL A 145 5.42 -11.57 11.98
N LYS A 146 6.15 -12.27 12.86
CA LYS A 146 5.67 -12.68 14.20
C LYS A 146 6.19 -11.80 15.35
N ILE A 147 7.01 -10.79 15.06
CA ILE A 147 7.67 -9.97 16.08
C ILE A 147 6.71 -8.96 16.71
N PHE A 148 6.85 -8.76 18.04
CA PHE A 148 6.07 -7.82 18.86
C PHE A 148 5.90 -6.47 18.16
N ALA A 149 4.64 -6.09 17.92
CA ALA A 149 4.20 -4.91 17.16
C ALA A 149 4.87 -3.57 17.55
N LEU A 150 5.51 -3.50 18.71
CA LEU A 150 6.19 -2.31 19.20
C LEU A 150 7.48 -1.95 18.43
N LEU A 151 8.23 -2.94 17.93
CA LEU A 151 9.52 -2.70 17.26
C LEU A 151 9.36 -2.15 15.83
N ILE A 152 8.33 -2.59 15.12
CA ILE A 152 8.10 -2.21 13.72
C ILE A 152 7.67 -0.74 13.63
N VAL A 153 6.74 -0.30 14.50
CA VAL A 153 6.32 1.11 14.56
C VAL A 153 7.50 2.01 14.95
N CYS A 154 8.39 1.55 15.83
CA CYS A 154 9.57 2.30 16.24
C CYS A 154 10.60 2.43 15.10
N CYS A 155 10.86 1.36 14.34
CA CYS A 155 11.74 1.41 13.16
C CYS A 155 11.19 2.31 12.05
N ILE A 156 9.87 2.32 11.83
CA ILE A 156 9.23 3.19 10.83
C ILE A 156 9.29 4.67 11.27
N THR A 157 9.17 4.95 12.57
CA THR A 157 9.14 6.34 13.10
C THR A 157 10.53 6.94 13.35
N LYS A 158 11.60 6.15 13.40
CA LYS A 158 12.98 6.61 13.68
C LYS A 158 13.57 7.58 12.64
N LYS A 159 12.93 7.80 11.50
CA LYS A 159 13.33 8.84 10.51
C LYS A 159 13.03 10.29 10.94
N ARG A 160 12.48 10.55 12.14
CA ARG A 160 12.30 11.90 12.70
C ARG A 160 13.06 12.10 14.02
N LYS A 161 14.31 12.58 13.90
CA LYS A 161 15.10 13.39 14.87
C LYS A 161 15.38 12.84 16.29
N ASP A 162 16.67 12.90 16.66
CA ASP A 162 17.21 13.16 18.02
C ASP A 162 16.78 12.25 19.18
N ILE A 163 17.14 10.96 19.13
CA ILE A 163 17.23 10.14 20.35
C ILE A 163 18.65 9.57 20.44
N SER A 164 19.36 9.95 21.50
CA SER A 164 20.74 9.59 21.81
C SER A 164 21.04 8.10 21.61
N GLU A 165 22.18 7.81 20.99
CA GLU A 165 22.66 6.49 20.50
C GLU A 165 22.76 5.35 21.53
N ASN A 166 22.44 5.55 22.82
CA ASN A 166 22.79 4.59 23.88
C ASN A 166 21.69 3.61 24.33
N SER A 167 20.52 3.53 23.69
CA SER A 167 19.48 2.56 24.07
C SER A 167 19.25 1.42 23.06
N CYS A 168 19.91 1.43 21.90
CA CYS A 168 19.70 0.44 20.84
C CYS A 168 20.87 -0.52 20.59
N GLN A 169 21.88 -0.58 21.45
CA GLN A 169 23.01 -1.49 21.26
C GLN A 169 22.76 -2.95 21.68
N ASN A 170 21.59 -3.28 22.25
CA ASN A 170 21.32 -4.64 22.76
C ASN A 170 20.18 -5.39 22.05
N ILE A 171 19.70 -4.95 20.89
CA ILE A 171 18.61 -5.62 20.16
C ILE A 171 18.85 -5.62 18.63
N CYS A 172 20.09 -5.84 18.21
CA CYS A 172 20.42 -6.23 16.83
C CYS A 172 21.19 -7.55 16.87
#